data_AF-A0A146LYN0-F1
#
_entry.id   AF-A0A146LYN0-F1
#
_cell.length_a   1.000
_cell.length_b   1.000
_cell.length_c   1.000
_cell.angle_alpha   90.00
_cell.angle_beta   90.00
_cell.angle_gamma   90.00
#
_symmetry.space_group_name_H-M   'P 1'
#
loop_
_entity.id
_entity.type
_entity.pdbx_description
1 polymer ?
#
loop_
_entity_poly.entity_id
_entity_poly.type
_entity_poly.pdbx_seq_one_letter_code
_entity_poly.pdbx_strand_id
1 'polypeptide(L)'
;GQVRPEDTSYLVKNLVGGRTYHFRVLAFSKTSYESSDEIKFPVPARVKHKAITAGVVGGILFFIVAIILSVCAVKICNKRKRRKQEKEYNMVACRVSDVRNG
;
A
#
# COMPACT_ATOMS: atom_id res chain seq x y z
N GLY A 1 3.56 22.69 -26.53
CA GLY A 1 2.68 23.56 -27.34
C GLY A 1 3.53 24.69 -27.86
N GLN A 2 3.12 25.29 -28.98
CA GLN A 2 3.78 26.49 -29.50
C GLN A 2 3.32 27.70 -28.67
N VAL A 3 4.26 28.53 -28.19
CA VAL A 3 3.96 29.79 -27.50
C VAL A 3 3.49 30.79 -28.55
N ARG A 4 2.33 31.40 -28.33
CA ARG A 4 1.76 32.42 -29.22
C ARG A 4 2.25 33.82 -28.82
N PRO A 5 2.26 34.80 -29.75
CA PRO A 5 2.69 36.17 -29.45
C PRO A 5 1.94 36.86 -28.30
N GLU A 6 0.68 36.50 -28.09
CA GLU A 6 -0.19 37.01 -27.01
C GLU A 6 0.03 36.32 -25.67
N ASP A 7 0.78 35.22 -25.63
CA ASP A 7 1.04 34.49 -24.40
C ASP A 7 2.12 35.24 -23.60
N THR A 8 1.72 35.79 -22.45
CA THR A 8 2.65 36.44 -21.52
C THR A 8 3.25 35.47 -20.50
N SER A 9 2.77 34.22 -20.48
CA SER A 9 3.23 33.18 -19.56
C SER A 9 3.12 31.79 -20.20
N TYR A 10 3.93 30.84 -19.74
CA TYR A 10 3.89 29.46 -20.21
C TYR A 10 4.01 28.48 -19.04
N LEU A 11 3.11 27.50 -19.00
CA LEU A 11 3.13 26.44 -17.98
C LEU A 11 3.84 25.20 -18.50
N VAL A 12 5.01 24.90 -17.94
CA VAL A 12 5.72 23.65 -18.19
C VAL A 12 5.13 22.55 -17.31
N LYS A 13 4.55 21.53 -17.93
CA LYS A 13 3.94 20.38 -17.24
C LYS A 13 4.89 19.18 -17.25
N ASN A 14 4.60 18.21 -16.37
CA ASN A 14 5.28 16.90 -16.32
C ASN A 14 6.79 16.95 -16.03
N LEU A 15 7.25 17.95 -15.27
CA LEU A 15 8.62 17.96 -14.78
C LEU A 15 8.88 16.77 -13.85
N VAL A 16 10.00 16.08 -14.09
CA VAL A 16 10.47 14.99 -13.24
C VAL A 16 10.87 15.55 -11.88
N GLY A 17 10.28 15.03 -10.80
CA GLY A 17 10.62 15.42 -9.44
C GLY A 17 12.01 14.95 -9.02
N GLY A 18 12.62 15.67 -8.08
CA GLY A 18 13.99 15.43 -7.61
C GLY A 18 15.07 16.05 -8.50
N ARG A 19 14.68 16.95 -9.42
CA ARG A 19 15.61 17.66 -10.31
C ARG A 19 15.43 19.17 -10.15
N THR A 20 16.52 19.90 -10.34
CA THR A 20 16.50 21.36 -10.46
C THR A 20 16.49 21.73 -11.93
N TYR A 21 15.47 22.47 -12.36
CA TYR A 21 15.37 22.98 -13.72
C TYR A 21 15.87 24.42 -13.76
N HIS A 22 16.50 24.77 -14.87
CA HIS A 22 17.01 26.10 -15.15
C HIS A 22 16.18 26.67 -16.30
N PHE A 23 15.48 27.75 -16.04
CA PHE A 23 14.63 28.42 -17.03
C PHE A 23 15.28 29.74 -17.45
N ARG A 24 15.34 29.97 -18.75
CA ARG A 24 15.64 31.27 -19.35
C ARG A 24 14.65 31.54 -20.46
N VAL A 25 14.36 32.81 -20.68
CA VAL A 25 13.55 33.28 -21.80
C VAL A 25 14.50 33.86 -22.84
N LEU A 26 14.26 33.51 -24.11
CA LEU A 26 14.98 34.04 -25.26
C LEU A 26 14.04 34.91 -26.07
N ALA A 27 14.38 36.17 -26.24
CA ALA A 27 13.67 37.10 -27.10
C ALA A 27 14.40 37.17 -28.44
N PHE A 28 13.78 36.67 -29.51
CA PHE A 28 14.33 36.72 -30.86
C PHE A 28 13.77 37.92 -31.63
N SER A 29 14.66 38.66 -32.28
CA SER A 29 14.33 39.67 -33.30
C SER A 29 14.67 39.12 -34.70
N LYS A 30 14.46 39.93 -35.75
CA LYS A 30 14.85 39.54 -37.12
C LYS A 30 16.37 39.36 -37.28
N THR A 31 17.17 39.99 -36.41
CA THR A 31 18.63 40.12 -36.60
C THR A 31 19.44 39.75 -35.37
N SER A 32 18.82 39.58 -34.21
CA SER A 32 19.50 39.33 -32.93
C SER A 32 18.61 38.52 -31.99
N TYR A 33 19.18 38.05 -30.90
CA TYR A 33 18.42 37.53 -29.78
C TYR A 33 19.00 38.04 -28.47
N GLU A 34 18.14 38.19 -27.47
CA GLU A 34 18.51 38.56 -26.11
C GLU A 34 18.00 37.52 -25.13
N SER A 35 18.66 37.43 -23.97
CA SER A 35 18.33 36.46 -22.93
C SER A 35 17.87 37.16 -21.67
N SER A 36 16.87 36.59 -21.00
CA SER A 36 16.63 36.89 -19.60
C SER A 36 17.72 36.29 -18.71
N ASP A 37 17.69 36.70 -17.43
CA ASP A 37 18.34 35.98 -16.36
C ASP A 37 17.85 34.54 -16.25
N GLU A 38 18.71 33.67 -15.72
CA GLU A 38 18.41 32.28 -15.45
C GLU A 38 17.76 32.10 -14.08
N ILE A 39 16.61 31.41 -14.04
CA ILE A 39 15.89 31.09 -12.82
C ILE A 39 15.99 29.60 -12.54
N LYS A 40 16.39 29.26 -11.31
CA LYS A 40 16.49 27.88 -10.84
C LYS A 40 15.22 27.49 -10.10
N PHE A 41 14.61 26.39 -10.52
CA PHE A 41 13.41 25.86 -9.92
C PHE A 41 13.60 24.40 -9.48
N PRO A 42 13.76 24.13 -8.17
CA PRO A 42 13.85 22.78 -7.65
C PRO A 42 12.47 22.12 -7.64
N VAL A 43 12.31 21.00 -8.34
CA VAL A 43 11.06 20.23 -8.35
C VAL A 43 11.14 19.17 -7.26
N PRO A 44 10.25 19.18 -6.24
CA PRO A 44 10.27 18.19 -5.16
C PRO A 44 10.14 16.75 -5.68
N ALA A 45 10.94 15.84 -5.11
CA ALA A 45 10.85 14.42 -5.43
C ALA A 45 9.54 13.82 -4.90
N ARG A 46 8.73 13.25 -5.78
CA ARG A 46 7.55 12.48 -5.38
C ARG A 46 8.00 11.09 -4.95
N VAL A 47 8.37 10.94 -3.68
CA VAL A 47 8.79 9.65 -3.08
C VAL A 47 7.60 8.71 -2.85
N LYS A 48 6.95 8.28 -3.93
CA LYS A 48 5.86 7.30 -3.87
C LYS A 48 6.33 5.91 -3.41
N HIS A 49 7.59 5.57 -3.72
CA HIS A 49 8.17 4.28 -3.38
C HIS A 49 8.23 4.02 -1.87
N LYS A 50 8.51 5.06 -1.07
CA LYS A 50 8.60 4.89 0.39
C LYS A 50 7.24 4.52 1.00
N ALA A 51 6.17 5.15 0.55
CA ALA A 51 4.82 4.86 0.99
C ALA A 51 4.35 3.46 0.54
N ILE A 52 4.61 3.09 -0.72
CA ILE A 52 4.25 1.78 -1.27
C ILE A 52 4.99 0.67 -0.52
N THR A 53 6.31 0.77 -0.37
CA THR A 53 7.10 -0.25 0.33
C THR A 53 6.68 -0.40 1.79
N ALA A 54 6.42 0.71 2.50
CA ALA A 54 5.93 0.67 3.88
C ALA A 54 4.56 -0.03 3.98
N GLY A 55 3.65 0.26 3.07
CA GLY A 55 2.34 -0.40 3.01
C GLY A 55 2.43 -1.89 2.70
N VAL A 56 3.28 -2.28 1.76
CA VAL A 56 3.47 -3.69 1.38
C VAL A 56 4.08 -4.50 2.52
N VAL A 57 5.15 -4.00 3.15
CA VAL A 57 5.82 -4.69 4.26
C VAL A 57 4.87 -4.84 5.45
N GLY A 58 4.15 -3.77 5.82
CA GLY A 58 3.16 -3.83 6.90
C GLY A 58 1.99 -4.77 6.59
N GLY A 59 1.47 -4.73 5.37
CA GLY A 59 0.35 -5.56 4.93
C GLY A 59 0.66 -7.05 4.91
N ILE A 60 1.84 -7.43 4.39
CA ILE A 60 2.27 -8.84 4.37
C ILE A 60 2.43 -9.39 5.78
N LEU A 61 3.09 -8.63 6.67
CA LEU A 61 3.29 -9.06 8.06
C LEU A 61 1.95 -9.20 8.79
N PHE A 62 1.04 -8.24 8.62
CA PHE A 62 -0.29 -8.31 9.21
C PHE A 62 -1.10 -9.51 8.69
N PHE A 63 -1.02 -9.79 7.39
CA PHE A 63 -1.73 -10.91 6.77
C PHE A 63 -1.26 -12.28 7.29
N ILE A 64 0.06 -12.46 7.48
CA ILE A 64 0.61 -13.69 8.05
C ILE A 64 0.07 -13.92 9.46
N VAL A 65 0.09 -12.89 10.31
CA VAL A 65 -0.44 -12.97 11.68
C VAL A 65 -1.94 -13.30 11.67
N ALA A 66 -2.72 -12.67 10.78
CA ALA A 66 -4.14 -12.92 10.65
C ALA A 66 -4.45 -14.37 10.25
N ILE A 67 -3.66 -14.97 9.34
CA ILE A 67 -3.80 -16.40 8.97
C ILE A 67 -3.53 -17.29 10.17
N ILE A 68 -2.43 -17.06 10.89
CA ILE A 68 -2.07 -17.86 12.07
C ILE A 68 -3.19 -17.81 13.10
N LEU A 69 -3.71 -16.63 13.42
CA LEU A 69 -4.83 -16.48 14.36
C LEU A 69 -6.10 -17.15 13.85
N SER A 70 -6.40 -17.06 12.55
CA SER A 70 -7.57 -17.72 11.95
C SER A 70 -7.47 -19.25 12.07
N VAL A 71 -6.31 -19.83 11.75
CA VAL A 71 -6.06 -21.28 11.89
C VAL A 71 -6.11 -21.69 13.36
N CYS A 72 -5.49 -20.92 14.26
CA CYS A 72 -5.53 -21.17 15.69
C CYS A 72 -6.97 -21.11 16.23
N ALA A 73 -7.76 -20.12 15.82
CA ALA A 73 -9.17 -19.99 16.21
C ALA A 73 -9.99 -21.18 15.72
N VAL A 74 -9.88 -21.55 14.44
CA VAL A 74 -10.60 -22.71 13.87
C VAL A 74 -10.17 -24.00 14.55
N LYS A 75 -8.87 -24.21 14.80
CA LYS A 75 -8.35 -25.42 15.45
C LYS A 75 -8.78 -25.50 16.91
N ILE A 76 -8.77 -24.39 17.65
CA ILE A 76 -9.22 -24.33 19.04
C ILE A 76 -10.73 -24.58 19.12
N CYS A 77 -11.53 -23.92 18.28
CA CYS A 77 -12.98 -24.12 18.22
C CYS A 77 -13.33 -25.57 17.84
N ASN A 78 -12.64 -26.15 16.86
CA ASN A 78 -12.88 -27.52 16.43
C ASN A 78 -12.45 -28.54 17.51
N LYS A 79 -11.29 -28.34 18.14
CA LYS A 79 -10.84 -29.15 19.28
C LYS A 79 -11.81 -29.04 20.47
N ARG A 80 -12.36 -27.86 20.72
CA ARG A 80 -13.36 -27.63 21.79
C ARG A 80 -14.68 -28.32 21.46
N LYS A 81 -15.14 -28.29 20.21
CA LYS A 81 -16.34 -29.01 19.74
C LYS A 81 -16.17 -30.53 19.93
N ARG A 82 -15.03 -31.10 19.50
CA ARG A 82 -14.74 -32.53 19.69
C ARG A 82 -14.72 -32.94 21.17
N ARG A 83 -14.11 -32.13 22.05
CA ARG A 83 -14.10 -32.38 23.50
C ARG A 83 -15.50 -32.35 24.14
N LYS A 84 -16.44 -31.57 23.62
CA LYS A 84 -17.84 -31.59 24.10
C LYS A 84 -18.54 -32.88 23.69
N GLN A 85 -18.39 -33.27 22.43
CA GLN A 85 -18.99 -34.50 21.91
C GLN A 85 -18.41 -35.76 22.56
N GLU A 86 -17.10 -35.80 22.83
CA GLU A 86 -16.46 -36.90 23.57
C GLU A 86 -17.00 -37.03 25.00
N LYS A 87 -17.25 -35.92 25.70
CA LYS A 87 -17.87 -35.94 27.03
C LYS A 87 -19.31 -36.44 26.98
N GLU A 88 -20.11 -35.95 26.03
CA GLU A 88 -21.50 -36.39 25.85
C GLU A 88 -21.55 -37.89 25.50
N TYR A 89 -20.70 -38.35 24.57
CA TYR A 89 -20.62 -39.76 24.20
C TYR A 89 -20.15 -40.65 25.36
N ASN A 90 -19.14 -40.24 26.12
CA ASN A 90 -18.66 -41.00 27.28
C ASN A 90 -19.73 -41.11 28.38
N MET A 91 -20.50 -40.04 28.62
CA MET A 91 -21.62 -40.06 29.58
C MET A 91 -22.76 -41.01 29.15
N VAL A 92 -22.99 -41.16 27.83
CA VAL A 92 -23.98 -42.10 27.29
C VAL A 92 -23.44 -43.54 27.29
N ALA A 93 -22.17 -43.75 26.92
CA ALA A 93 -21.53 -45.06 26.93
C ALA A 93 -21.41 -45.65 28.35
N CYS A 94 -21.03 -44.84 29.36
CA CYS A 94 -21.00 -45.29 30.75
C CYS A 94 -22.39 -45.77 31.22
N ARG A 95 -23.47 -45.05 30.85
CA ARG A 95 -24.84 -45.49 31.16
C ARG A 95 -25.23 -46.81 30.50
N VAL A 96 -24.77 -47.09 29.28
CA VAL A 96 -25.07 -48.35 28.58
C VAL A 96 -24.30 -49.54 29.19
N SER A 97 -23.07 -49.30 29.68
CA SER A 97 -22.26 -50.34 30.34
C SER A 97 -22.84 -50.76 31.70
N ASP A 98 -23.38 -49.82 32.48
CA ASP A 98 -24.01 -50.14 33.78
C ASP A 98 -25.31 -50.97 33.63
N VAL A 99 -26.09 -50.78 32.57
CA VAL A 99 -27.33 -51.55 32.31
C VAL A 99 -27.06 -53.00 31.87
N ARG A 100 -25.86 -53.29 31.35
CA ARG A 100 -25.48 -54.64 30.87
C ARG A 100 -24.78 -55.52 31.92
N ASN A 101 -24.36 -54.95 33.05
CA ASN A 101 -23.69 -55.67 34.14
C ASN A 101 -24.59 -55.93 35.37
N GLY A 102 -25.93 -55.86 35.19
CA GLY A 102 -26.94 -56.25 36.18
C GLY A 102 -27.67 -57.50 35.77
#